data_AF-A0A3D9RVR1-F1
#
_entry.id   AF-A0A3D9RVR1-F1
#
_cell.length_a   1.000
_cell.length_b   1.000
_cell.length_c   1.000
_cell.angle_alpha   90.00
_cell.angle_beta   90.00
_cell.angle_gamma   90.00
#
_symmetry.space_group_name_H-M   'P 1'
#
loop_
_entity.id
_entity.type
_entity.pdbx_description
1 polymer ?
#
loop_
_entity_poly.entity_id
_entity_poly.type
_entity_poly.pdbx_seq_one_letter_code
_entity_poly.pdbx_strand_id
1 'polypeptide(L)'
;MQLFRLKVQAEGKHGLPEFVENHYIRFGRQGLGDLSAIPYHELAAKLAAVYPEVQLEQQLAMHILFTQVMQDGDHILVTDGERTYLGDIGDYYYVVECDNAEEDSAHRRGVTWLQQVAEEQLHPELAAFLQQDGELGQFHRPLIREQLDRLLAKLATAAAVVNGIDDETISEAIAILKEAMRSGDVERRERAAIAILQAAAHMNRSVALE
;
A
#
# COMPACT_ATOMS: atom_id res chain seq x y z
N MET A 1 -4.05 12.16 -7.21
CA MET A 1 -3.92 10.73 -7.51
C MET A 1 -5.23 10.03 -7.22
N GLN A 2 -5.48 8.91 -7.89
CA GLN A 2 -6.55 7.98 -7.57
C GLN A 2 -6.01 6.84 -6.70
N LEU A 3 -6.92 6.18 -5.98
CA LEU A 3 -6.62 4.97 -5.23
C LEU A 3 -7.45 3.83 -5.78
N PHE A 4 -6.81 2.69 -5.99
CA PHE A 4 -7.44 1.48 -6.49
C PHE A 4 -7.29 0.33 -5.50
N ARG A 5 -8.06 -0.72 -5.72
CA ARG A 5 -7.96 -2.00 -5.03
C ARG A 5 -7.85 -3.12 -6.05
N LEU A 6 -6.98 -4.09 -5.80
CA LEU A 6 -6.98 -5.40 -6.46
C LEU A 6 -7.05 -6.51 -5.40
N LYS A 7 -8.03 -7.41 -5.54
CA LYS A 7 -8.12 -8.63 -4.75
C LYS A 7 -7.51 -9.78 -5.53
N VAL A 8 -6.61 -10.51 -4.90
CA VAL A 8 -5.98 -11.69 -5.50
C VAL A 8 -6.29 -12.93 -4.67
N GLN A 9 -6.06 -14.11 -5.22
CA GLN A 9 -6.15 -15.35 -4.46
C GLN A 9 -4.88 -15.50 -3.60
N ALA A 10 -5.03 -15.92 -2.34
CA ALA A 10 -3.91 -16.17 -1.43
C ALA A 10 -3.03 -17.32 -1.89
N GLU A 11 -3.64 -18.34 -2.50
CA GLU A 11 -2.94 -19.51 -3.03
C GLU A 11 -3.15 -19.63 -4.53
N GLY A 12 -2.12 -20.15 -5.21
CA GLY A 12 -2.13 -20.38 -6.64
C GLY A 12 -1.20 -19.44 -7.40
N LYS A 13 -1.40 -19.43 -8.70
CA LYS A 13 -0.60 -18.66 -9.64
C LYS A 13 -1.05 -17.19 -9.63
N HIS A 14 -0.11 -16.24 -9.66
CA HIS A 14 -0.40 -14.80 -9.55
C HIS A 14 -0.97 -14.38 -8.20
N GLY A 15 -0.47 -15.01 -7.13
CA GLY A 15 -0.74 -14.59 -5.76
C GLY A 15 0.04 -13.34 -5.37
N LEU A 16 -0.36 -12.73 -4.25
CA LEU A 16 0.26 -11.51 -3.74
C LEU A 16 1.80 -11.59 -3.58
N PRO A 17 2.42 -12.69 -3.09
CA PRO A 17 3.87 -12.79 -2.99
C PRO A 17 4.60 -12.61 -4.32
N GLU A 18 4.06 -13.16 -5.40
CA GLU A 18 4.64 -13.05 -6.75
C GLU A 18 4.68 -11.58 -7.21
N PHE A 19 3.60 -10.85 -6.98
CA PHE A 19 3.49 -9.44 -7.36
C PHE A 19 4.44 -8.56 -6.55
N VAL A 20 4.59 -8.86 -5.25
CA VAL A 20 5.52 -8.15 -4.37
C VAL A 20 6.96 -8.39 -4.79
N GLU A 21 7.34 -9.65 -5.04
CA GLU A 21 8.70 -10.03 -5.43
C GLU A 21 9.10 -9.50 -6.81
N ASN A 22 8.17 -9.54 -7.78
CA ASN A 22 8.45 -9.19 -9.17
C ASN A 22 8.03 -7.76 -9.54
N HIS A 23 7.58 -6.95 -8.58
CA HIS A 23 7.24 -5.53 -8.77
C HIS A 23 6.23 -5.24 -9.89
N TYR A 24 5.20 -6.08 -9.99
CA TYR A 24 4.12 -5.86 -10.96
C TYR A 24 2.79 -6.39 -10.44
N ILE A 25 1.70 -5.93 -11.04
CA ILE A 25 0.36 -6.53 -10.92
C ILE A 25 -0.14 -6.91 -12.30
N ARG A 26 -1.01 -7.90 -12.36
CA ARG A 26 -1.72 -8.28 -13.59
C ARG A 26 -3.23 -8.25 -13.39
N PHE A 27 -3.94 -7.91 -14.45
CA PHE A 27 -5.39 -8.02 -14.50
C PHE A 27 -5.82 -8.29 -15.93
N GLY A 28 -6.63 -9.31 -16.12
CA GLY A 28 -7.05 -9.80 -17.42
C GLY A 28 -6.74 -11.28 -17.59
N ARG A 29 -6.81 -11.71 -18.84
CA ARG A 29 -6.76 -13.13 -19.22
C ARG A 29 -6.11 -13.27 -20.59
N GLN A 30 -5.61 -14.47 -20.86
CA GLN A 30 -5.05 -14.78 -22.16
C GLN A 30 -6.06 -14.66 -23.32
N GLY A 31 -5.54 -14.37 -24.51
CA GLY A 31 -6.26 -14.35 -25.79
C GLY A 31 -7.03 -13.06 -26.07
N LEU A 32 -6.92 -12.04 -25.21
CA LEU A 32 -7.53 -10.73 -25.47
C LEU A 32 -6.69 -9.88 -26.44
N GLY A 33 -5.38 -10.12 -26.50
CA GLY A 33 -4.43 -9.26 -27.21
C GLY A 33 -4.20 -7.94 -26.48
N ASP A 34 -3.30 -7.10 -26.99
CA ASP A 34 -2.97 -5.81 -26.37
C ASP A 34 -4.21 -4.89 -26.26
N LEU A 35 -4.45 -4.39 -25.04
CA LEU A 35 -5.62 -3.57 -24.69
C LEU A 35 -5.31 -2.07 -24.60
N SER A 36 -4.05 -1.67 -24.82
CA SER A 36 -3.58 -0.28 -24.69
C SER A 36 -4.43 0.75 -25.47
N ALA A 37 -4.94 0.36 -26.65
CA ALA A 37 -5.76 1.21 -27.51
C ALA A 37 -7.07 0.55 -27.98
N ILE A 38 -7.53 -0.49 -27.27
CA ILE A 38 -8.71 -1.24 -27.72
C ILE A 38 -10.00 -0.39 -27.61
N PRO A 39 -10.83 -0.34 -28.67
CA PRO A 39 -12.13 0.29 -28.58
C PRO A 39 -13.08 -0.46 -27.65
N TYR A 40 -13.94 0.27 -26.94
CA TYR A 40 -14.93 -0.29 -26.01
C TYR A 40 -15.75 -1.45 -26.59
N HIS A 41 -16.29 -1.29 -27.81
CA HIS A 41 -17.14 -2.30 -28.44
C HIS A 41 -16.39 -3.59 -28.79
N GLU A 42 -15.10 -3.48 -29.13
CA GLU A 42 -14.26 -4.63 -29.45
C GLU A 42 -13.90 -5.39 -28.18
N LEU A 43 -13.52 -4.68 -27.11
CA LEU A 43 -13.29 -5.28 -25.81
C LEU A 43 -14.55 -5.98 -25.28
N ALA A 44 -15.73 -5.35 -25.41
CA ALA A 44 -17.00 -5.94 -25.03
C ALA A 44 -17.28 -7.25 -25.79
N ALA A 45 -17.03 -7.28 -27.11
CA ALA A 45 -17.19 -8.49 -27.92
C ALA A 45 -16.23 -9.61 -27.50
N LYS A 46 -14.96 -9.28 -27.22
CA LYS A 46 -13.96 -10.25 -26.74
C LYS A 46 -14.34 -10.83 -25.36
N LEU A 47 -14.81 -10.00 -24.44
CA LEU A 47 -15.21 -10.45 -23.11
C LEU A 47 -16.52 -11.25 -23.14
N ALA A 48 -17.46 -10.90 -24.01
CA ALA A 48 -18.72 -11.64 -24.20
C ALA A 48 -18.50 -13.08 -24.69
N ALA A 49 -17.39 -13.34 -25.37
CA ALA A 49 -17.03 -14.69 -25.81
C ALA A 49 -16.66 -15.62 -24.64
N VAL A 50 -16.40 -15.08 -23.44
CA VAL A 50 -15.89 -15.90 -22.34
C VAL A 50 -16.50 -15.65 -20.97
N TYR A 51 -17.14 -14.49 -20.78
CA TYR A 51 -17.91 -14.22 -19.57
C TYR A 51 -19.41 -14.35 -19.86
N PRO A 52 -20.19 -14.86 -18.89
CA PRO A 52 -21.65 -14.80 -18.96
C PRO A 52 -22.12 -13.34 -19.10
N GLU A 53 -23.23 -13.13 -19.81
CA GLU A 53 -23.82 -11.80 -20.02
C GLU A 53 -24.02 -11.03 -18.70
N VAL A 54 -24.39 -11.73 -17.63
CA VAL A 54 -24.64 -11.15 -16.29
C VAL A 54 -23.38 -10.52 -15.65
N GLN A 55 -22.18 -10.93 -16.08
CA GLN A 55 -20.90 -10.43 -15.56
C GLN A 55 -20.21 -9.48 -16.55
N LEU A 56 -20.71 -9.38 -17.79
CA LEU A 56 -20.01 -8.71 -18.88
C LEU A 56 -19.75 -7.23 -18.58
N GLU A 57 -20.76 -6.51 -18.06
CA GLU A 57 -20.63 -5.09 -17.74
C GLU A 57 -19.56 -4.85 -16.65
N GLN A 58 -19.57 -5.67 -15.60
CA GLN A 58 -18.60 -5.58 -14.51
C GLN A 58 -17.18 -5.90 -15.01
N GLN A 59 -17.02 -6.95 -15.81
CA GLN A 59 -15.73 -7.35 -16.37
C GLN A 59 -15.19 -6.26 -17.31
N LEU A 60 -16.04 -5.70 -18.15
CA LEU A 60 -15.68 -4.62 -19.06
C LEU A 60 -15.23 -3.37 -18.28
N ALA A 61 -15.96 -2.99 -17.24
CA ALA A 61 -15.59 -1.88 -16.37
C ALA A 61 -14.22 -2.10 -15.72
N MET A 62 -13.93 -3.29 -15.19
CA MET A 62 -12.63 -3.59 -14.57
C MET A 62 -11.48 -3.62 -15.58
N HIS A 63 -11.69 -4.16 -16.79
CA HIS A 63 -10.64 -4.16 -17.82
C HIS A 63 -10.31 -2.74 -18.29
N ILE A 64 -11.33 -1.90 -18.49
CA ILE A 64 -11.14 -0.47 -18.82
C ILE A 64 -10.44 0.25 -17.65
N LEU A 65 -10.85 -0.04 -16.42
CA LEU A 65 -10.24 0.54 -15.23
C LEU A 65 -8.74 0.27 -15.19
N PHE A 66 -8.35 -1.00 -15.39
CA PHE A 66 -6.96 -1.41 -15.37
C PHE A 66 -6.16 -0.86 -16.56
N THR A 67 -6.70 -0.88 -17.77
CA THR A 67 -5.91 -0.59 -18.98
C THR A 67 -5.90 0.88 -19.36
N GLN A 68 -6.98 1.61 -19.10
CA GLN A 68 -7.21 2.96 -19.63
C GLN A 68 -7.40 4.03 -18.55
N VAL A 69 -7.92 3.68 -17.37
CA VAL A 69 -8.22 4.67 -16.31
C VAL A 69 -7.04 4.86 -15.37
N MET A 70 -6.44 3.78 -14.86
CA MET A 70 -5.24 3.86 -14.02
C MET A 70 -4.11 4.55 -14.78
N GLN A 71 -3.43 5.48 -14.13
CA GLN A 71 -2.29 6.21 -14.68
C GLN A 71 -1.05 6.06 -13.78
N ASP A 72 0.11 6.37 -14.35
CA ASP A 72 1.35 6.53 -13.58
C ASP A 72 1.16 7.54 -12.43
N GLY A 73 1.60 7.19 -11.23
CA GLY A 73 1.46 7.99 -10.01
C GLY A 73 0.13 7.81 -9.26
N ASP A 74 -0.78 6.99 -9.77
CA ASP A 74 -1.91 6.49 -8.98
C ASP A 74 -1.45 5.40 -8.00
N HIS A 75 -2.25 5.12 -6.96
CA HIS A 75 -1.89 4.14 -5.95
C HIS A 75 -2.86 2.95 -5.97
N ILE A 76 -2.37 1.78 -5.55
CA ILE A 76 -3.19 0.56 -5.43
C ILE A 76 -2.96 -0.12 -4.09
N LEU A 77 -4.05 -0.64 -3.52
CA LEU A 77 -4.02 -1.62 -2.46
C LEU A 77 -4.25 -3.00 -3.05
N VAL A 78 -3.29 -3.91 -2.89
CA VAL A 78 -3.44 -5.30 -3.33
C VAL A 78 -3.55 -6.19 -2.11
N THR A 79 -4.60 -7.01 -2.06
CA THR A 79 -4.90 -7.88 -0.92
C THR A 79 -5.22 -9.30 -1.35
N ASP A 80 -4.71 -10.27 -0.60
CA ASP A 80 -5.11 -11.68 -0.71
C ASP A 80 -6.15 -12.09 0.34
N GLY A 81 -6.62 -11.12 1.14
CA GLY A 81 -7.52 -11.34 2.27
C GLY A 81 -6.82 -11.54 3.62
N GLU A 82 -5.52 -11.83 3.63
CA GLU A 82 -4.70 -11.92 4.84
C GLU A 82 -3.71 -10.76 4.95
N ARG A 83 -3.11 -10.38 3.82
CA ARG A 83 -2.09 -9.36 3.70
C ARG A 83 -2.54 -8.34 2.68
N THR A 84 -2.28 -7.07 2.99
CA THR A 84 -2.54 -5.96 2.07
C THR A 84 -1.27 -5.16 1.87
N TYR A 85 -0.96 -4.79 0.63
CA TYR A 85 0.18 -3.92 0.29
C TYR A 85 -0.30 -2.68 -0.44
N LEU A 86 0.30 -1.55 -0.10
CA LEU A 86 0.18 -0.30 -0.85
C LEU A 86 1.32 -0.21 -1.86
N GLY A 87 0.99 0.11 -3.10
CA GLY A 87 1.97 0.38 -4.15
C GLY A 87 1.62 1.63 -4.97
N ASP A 88 2.64 2.23 -5.55
CA ASP A 88 2.55 3.24 -6.60
C ASP A 88 2.54 2.53 -7.97
N ILE A 89 1.58 2.85 -8.82
CA ILE A 89 1.31 2.18 -10.09
C ILE A 89 2.05 2.92 -11.22
N GLY A 90 2.73 2.16 -12.07
CA GLY A 90 3.25 2.65 -13.35
C GLY A 90 2.32 2.42 -14.55
N ASP A 91 2.86 2.67 -15.73
CA ASP A 91 2.16 2.49 -17.00
C ASP A 91 1.72 1.05 -17.25
N TYR A 92 0.64 0.91 -18.02
CA TYR A 92 0.20 -0.35 -18.58
C TYR A 92 1.15 -0.80 -19.68
N TYR A 93 1.48 -2.09 -19.67
CA TYR A 93 2.19 -2.74 -20.76
C TYR A 93 1.67 -4.16 -21.01
N TYR A 94 1.84 -4.60 -22.24
CA TYR A 94 1.44 -5.92 -22.70
C TYR A 94 2.67 -6.76 -23.04
N VAL A 95 2.75 -7.97 -22.47
CA VAL A 95 3.83 -8.93 -22.71
C VAL A 95 3.28 -10.10 -23.52
N VAL A 96 3.46 -10.04 -24.84
CA VAL A 96 2.86 -11.02 -25.78
C VAL A 96 3.33 -12.45 -25.51
N GLU A 97 4.56 -12.64 -25.03
CA GLU A 97 5.11 -13.95 -24.70
C GLU A 97 4.37 -14.60 -23.53
N CYS A 98 3.77 -13.79 -22.65
CA CYS A 98 2.98 -14.25 -21.50
C CYS A 98 1.49 -14.42 -21.81
N ASP A 99 1.05 -14.22 -23.07
CA ASP A 99 -0.33 -14.41 -23.52
C ASP A 99 -0.61 -15.88 -23.85
N ASN A 100 -0.43 -16.74 -22.85
CA ASN A 100 -0.57 -18.18 -22.99
C ASN A 100 -1.11 -18.82 -21.72
N ALA A 101 -1.54 -20.08 -21.79
CA ALA A 101 -2.23 -20.74 -20.68
C ALA A 101 -1.32 -21.04 -19.49
N GLU A 102 0.00 -21.15 -19.74
CA GLU A 102 1.00 -21.40 -18.71
C GLU A 102 1.38 -20.14 -17.97
N GLU A 103 1.36 -18.95 -18.59
CA GLU A 103 1.79 -17.67 -17.99
C GLU A 103 0.64 -16.73 -17.62
N ASP A 104 -0.45 -16.67 -18.40
CA ASP A 104 -1.70 -15.92 -18.13
C ASP A 104 -1.54 -14.54 -17.45
N SER A 105 -0.46 -13.84 -17.81
CA SER A 105 -0.02 -12.61 -17.13
C SER A 105 0.42 -11.54 -18.10
N ALA A 106 -0.04 -11.60 -19.36
CA ALA A 106 0.35 -10.66 -20.41
C ALA A 106 -0.01 -9.19 -20.09
N HIS A 107 -1.11 -8.95 -19.38
CA HIS A 107 -1.58 -7.61 -19.03
C HIS A 107 -1.01 -7.16 -17.70
N ARG A 108 -0.04 -6.25 -17.72
CA ARG A 108 0.70 -5.87 -16.51
C ARG A 108 0.75 -4.36 -16.30
N ARG A 109 0.97 -4.00 -15.04
CA ARG A 109 1.46 -2.69 -14.61
C ARG A 109 2.61 -2.88 -13.64
N GLY A 110 3.65 -2.08 -13.80
CA GLY A 110 4.74 -2.04 -12.83
C GLY A 110 4.23 -1.45 -11.52
N VAL A 111 4.73 -1.94 -10.38
CA VAL A 111 4.34 -1.42 -9.06
C VAL A 111 5.57 -1.22 -8.20
N THR A 112 5.70 0.00 -7.68
CA THR A 112 6.65 0.29 -6.60
C THR A 112 5.95 0.13 -5.26
N TRP A 113 6.24 -0.98 -4.58
CA TRP A 113 5.64 -1.28 -3.27
C TRP A 113 6.16 -0.32 -2.20
N LEU A 114 5.23 0.35 -1.51
CA LEU A 114 5.54 1.39 -0.53
C LEU A 114 5.56 0.83 0.90
N GLN A 115 4.53 0.06 1.27
CA GLN A 115 4.42 -0.54 2.60
C GLN A 115 3.39 -1.66 2.63
N GLN A 116 3.55 -2.59 3.56
CA GLN A 116 2.48 -3.49 3.98
C GLN A 116 1.51 -2.71 4.88
N VAL A 117 0.21 -2.98 4.71
CA VAL A 117 -0.89 -2.34 5.43
C VAL A 117 -1.56 -3.38 6.32
N ALA A 118 -1.64 -3.10 7.61
CA ALA A 118 -2.40 -3.90 8.56
C ALA A 118 -3.86 -3.43 8.54
N GLU A 119 -4.81 -4.34 8.28
CA GLU A 119 -6.24 -3.97 8.17
C GLU A 119 -6.78 -3.35 9.45
N GLU A 120 -6.25 -3.74 10.61
CA GLU A 120 -6.66 -3.22 11.93
C GLU A 120 -6.28 -1.74 12.13
N GLN A 121 -5.38 -1.24 11.29
CA GLN A 121 -4.88 0.13 11.31
C GLN A 121 -5.56 1.02 10.26
N LEU A 122 -6.39 0.45 9.39
CA LEU A 122 -7.08 1.21 8.35
C LEU A 122 -8.21 2.06 8.92
N HIS A 123 -8.37 3.25 8.37
CA HIS A 123 -9.56 4.05 8.59
C HIS A 123 -10.80 3.26 8.10
N PRO A 124 -11.96 3.31 8.81
CA PRO A 124 -13.14 2.52 8.45
C PRO A 124 -13.62 2.70 7.01
N GLU A 125 -13.44 3.90 6.46
CA GLU A 125 -13.75 4.19 5.07
C GLU A 125 -12.90 3.35 4.09
N LEU A 126 -11.61 3.22 4.38
CA LEU A 126 -10.70 2.47 3.53
C LEU A 126 -10.88 0.96 3.73
N ALA A 127 -11.15 0.52 4.97
CA ALA A 127 -11.52 -0.86 5.25
C ALA A 127 -12.82 -1.26 4.52
N ALA A 128 -13.86 -0.42 4.54
CA ALA A 128 -15.09 -0.66 3.80
C ALA A 128 -14.84 -0.76 2.29
N PHE A 129 -13.95 0.08 1.76
CA PHE A 129 -13.52 -0.02 0.36
C PHE A 129 -12.84 -1.36 0.08
N LEU A 130 -11.95 -1.87 0.93
CA LEU A 130 -11.34 -3.20 0.75
C LEU A 130 -12.37 -4.34 0.74
N GLN A 131 -13.47 -4.20 1.48
CA GLN A 131 -14.48 -5.26 1.60
C GLN A 131 -15.51 -5.27 0.47
N GLN A 132 -15.59 -4.24 -0.40
CA GLN A 132 -16.53 -4.23 -1.52
C GLN A 132 -16.31 -5.40 -2.50
N ASP A 133 -17.39 -5.84 -3.15
CA ASP A 133 -17.34 -6.88 -4.17
C ASP A 133 -16.50 -6.49 -5.39
N GLY A 134 -16.08 -7.51 -6.15
CA GLY A 134 -15.28 -7.36 -7.36
C GLY A 134 -13.77 -7.40 -7.10
N GLU A 135 -13.05 -7.93 -8.08
CA GLU A 135 -11.60 -8.11 -8.06
C GLU A 135 -10.88 -6.76 -8.08
N LEU A 136 -11.29 -5.86 -8.96
CA LEU A 136 -10.70 -4.54 -9.14
C LEU A 136 -11.71 -3.43 -8.86
N GLY A 137 -11.29 -2.40 -8.12
CA GLY A 137 -12.15 -1.27 -7.79
C GLY A 137 -11.39 0.04 -7.68
N GLN A 138 -12.11 1.15 -7.81
CA GLN A 138 -11.59 2.51 -7.64
C GLN A 138 -12.23 3.15 -6.41
N PHE A 139 -11.41 3.83 -5.61
CA PHE A 139 -11.88 4.61 -4.49
C PHE A 139 -12.74 5.77 -4.99
N HIS A 140 -13.84 6.06 -4.30
CA HIS A 140 -14.91 6.93 -4.82
C HIS A 140 -14.51 8.40 -5.07
N ARG A 141 -13.33 8.82 -4.59
CA ARG A 141 -12.79 10.16 -4.81
C ARG A 141 -11.26 10.14 -4.98
N PRO A 142 -10.69 11.13 -5.70
CA PRO A 142 -9.25 11.32 -5.71
C PRO A 142 -8.74 11.70 -4.32
N LEU A 143 -7.47 11.39 -4.07
CA LEU A 143 -6.77 11.69 -2.83
C LEU A 143 -5.51 12.52 -3.11
N ILE A 144 -5.14 13.36 -2.14
CA ILE A 144 -3.78 13.89 -1.99
C ILE A 144 -3.00 13.01 -0.99
N ARG A 145 -1.67 13.17 -0.94
CA ARG A 145 -0.81 12.28 -0.16
C ARG A 145 -1.18 12.26 1.31
N GLU A 146 -1.43 13.43 1.88
CA GLU A 146 -1.78 13.61 3.28
C GLU A 146 -3.13 12.97 3.62
N GLN A 147 -4.07 12.93 2.68
CA GLN A 147 -5.35 12.26 2.87
C GLN A 147 -5.19 10.74 2.83
N LEU A 148 -4.37 10.23 1.91
CA LEU A 148 -4.07 8.80 1.84
C LEU A 148 -3.36 8.34 3.12
N ASP A 149 -2.34 9.08 3.56
CA ASP A 149 -1.61 8.78 4.80
C ASP A 149 -2.55 8.78 6.02
N ARG A 150 -3.53 9.71 6.10
CA ARG A 150 -4.57 9.71 7.14
C ARG A 150 -5.56 8.56 7.05
N LEU A 151 -5.80 8.00 5.86
CA LEU A 151 -6.68 6.84 5.69
C LEU A 151 -5.95 5.53 6.04
N LEU A 152 -4.64 5.51 5.84
CA LEU A 152 -3.76 4.38 6.18
C LEU A 152 -3.37 4.39 7.66
N ALA A 153 -3.30 5.57 8.26
CA ALA A 153 -3.08 5.73 9.69
C ALA A 153 -4.42 5.77 10.42
N LYS A 154 -4.67 4.79 11.30
CA LYS A 154 -5.67 4.95 12.35
C LYS A 154 -5.40 6.27 13.08
N LEU A 155 -6.47 7.01 13.37
CA LEU A 155 -6.47 8.08 14.38
C LEU A 155 -5.49 7.69 15.50
N ALA A 156 -4.36 8.38 15.53
CA ALA A 156 -3.36 8.23 16.57
C ALA A 156 -3.94 8.81 17.86
N THR A 157 -4.88 8.09 18.45
CA THR A 157 -5.23 8.18 19.86
C THR A 157 -5.03 6.83 20.57
N ALA A 158 -4.46 5.81 19.91
CA ALA A 158 -4.09 4.58 20.60
C ALA A 158 -2.96 3.73 19.97
N ALA A 159 -2.37 4.12 18.84
CA ALA A 159 -1.45 3.23 18.10
C ALA A 159 -0.12 3.86 17.67
N ALA A 160 0.33 4.92 18.35
CA ALA A 160 1.74 5.36 18.31
C ALA A 160 2.66 4.43 19.15
N VAL A 161 2.32 3.16 19.27
CA VAL A 161 3.06 2.12 20.01
C VAL A 161 3.64 1.11 19.03
N VAL A 162 4.22 1.60 17.92
CA VAL A 162 5.12 0.79 17.08
C VAL A 162 6.52 1.42 17.02
N ASN A 163 6.87 2.23 18.03
CA ASN A 163 8.23 2.36 18.59
C ASN A 163 8.15 2.87 20.04
N GLY A 164 7.17 2.35 20.82
CA GLY A 164 6.79 2.90 22.11
C GLY A 164 7.76 2.54 23.23
N ILE A 165 8.82 3.33 23.39
CA ILE A 165 9.25 3.68 24.74
C ILE A 165 8.14 4.58 25.27
N ASP A 166 7.30 4.06 26.15
CA ASP A 166 6.23 4.83 26.77
C ASP A 166 6.82 5.94 27.67
N ASP A 167 6.02 6.94 28.01
CA ASP A 167 6.46 8.08 28.83
C ASP A 167 6.97 7.67 30.22
N GLU A 168 6.54 6.52 30.74
CA GLU A 168 7.02 5.94 31.99
C GLU A 168 8.45 5.42 31.82
N THR A 169 8.72 4.66 30.76
CA THR A 169 10.07 4.19 30.42
C THR A 169 11.02 5.35 30.10
N ILE A 170 10.55 6.42 29.43
CA ILE A 170 11.35 7.64 29.23
C ILE A 170 11.66 8.30 30.57
N SER A 171 10.66 8.41 31.46
CA SER A 171 10.85 9.00 32.78
C SER A 171 11.83 8.20 33.63
N GLU A 172 11.78 6.87 33.56
CA GLU A 172 12.71 5.97 34.24
C GLU A 172 14.15 6.14 33.70
N ALA A 173 14.33 6.16 32.38
CA ALA A 173 15.65 6.40 31.77
C ALA A 173 16.25 7.75 32.20
N ILE A 174 15.42 8.81 32.27
CA ILE A 174 15.86 10.13 32.74
C ILE A 174 16.24 10.08 34.23
N ALA A 175 15.50 9.35 35.06
CA ALA A 175 15.82 9.20 36.48
C ALA A 175 17.18 8.53 36.68
N ILE A 176 17.46 7.45 35.94
CA ILE A 176 18.74 6.74 35.96
C ILE A 176 19.89 7.66 35.53
N LEU A 177 19.71 8.45 34.47
CA LEU A 177 20.73 9.40 34.01
C LEU A 177 21.00 10.50 35.07
N LYS A 178 19.95 11.02 35.71
CA LYS A 178 20.08 12.00 36.81
C LYS A 178 20.83 11.43 38.02
N GLU A 179 20.64 10.16 38.34
CA GLU A 179 21.40 9.49 39.39
C GLU A 179 22.86 9.28 38.96
N ALA A 180 23.11 8.85 37.72
CA ALA A 180 24.44 8.66 37.18
C ALA A 180 25.28 9.96 37.17
N MET A 181 24.65 11.13 36.99
CA MET A 181 25.31 12.43 37.15
C MET A 181 25.84 12.72 38.55
N ARG A 182 25.38 12.00 39.57
CA ARG A 182 25.85 12.13 40.96
C ARG A 182 26.84 11.04 41.35
N SER A 183 27.23 10.17 40.41
CA SER A 183 28.18 9.10 40.66
C SER A 183 29.59 9.63 40.96
N GLY A 184 30.33 8.93 41.83
CA GLY A 184 31.75 9.18 42.09
C GLY A 184 32.66 8.85 40.90
N ASP A 185 32.17 8.09 39.93
CA ASP A 185 32.86 7.75 38.69
C ASP A 185 32.75 8.89 37.68
N VAL A 186 33.91 9.44 37.27
CA VAL A 186 34.01 10.58 36.35
C VAL A 186 33.50 10.23 34.95
N GLU A 187 33.82 9.05 34.43
CA GLU A 187 33.40 8.63 33.08
C GLU A 187 31.90 8.38 33.01
N ARG A 188 31.34 7.76 34.07
CA ARG A 188 29.89 7.56 34.16
C ARG A 188 29.14 8.88 34.24
N ARG A 189 29.69 9.86 34.96
CA ARG A 189 29.13 11.20 35.11
C ARG A 189 29.12 11.96 33.78
N GLU A 190 30.22 11.91 33.04
CA GLU A 190 30.36 12.57 31.74
C GLU A 190 29.40 11.99 30.70
N ARG A 191 29.31 10.65 30.60
CA ARG A 191 28.37 9.98 29.69
C ARG A 191 26.91 10.35 29.98
N ALA A 192 26.54 10.42 31.25
CA ALA A 192 25.18 10.82 31.64
C ALA A 192 24.87 12.27 31.25
N ALA A 193 25.82 13.19 31.43
CA ALA A 193 25.66 14.59 31.05
C ALA A 193 25.51 14.76 29.53
N ILE A 194 26.31 14.05 28.72
CA ILE A 194 26.23 14.08 27.25
C ILE A 194 24.85 13.60 26.77
N ALA A 195 24.36 12.48 27.30
CA ALA A 195 23.06 11.91 26.92
C ALA A 195 21.90 12.87 27.21
N ILE A 196 21.91 13.55 28.36
CA ILE A 196 20.86 14.53 28.72
C ILE A 196 20.91 15.76 27.80
N LEU A 197 22.11 16.25 27.45
CA LEU A 197 22.25 17.39 26.54
C LEU A 197 21.77 17.06 25.13
N GLN A 198 22.05 15.86 24.63
CA GLN A 198 21.57 15.39 23.34
C GLN A 198 20.04 15.27 23.30
N ALA A 199 19.43 14.75 24.36
CA ALA A 199 17.98 14.69 24.50
C ALA A 199 17.35 16.10 24.48
N ALA A 200 17.91 17.05 25.25
CA ALA A 200 17.43 18.44 25.27
C ALA A 200 17.58 19.16 23.91
N ALA A 201 18.68 18.92 23.20
CA ALA A 201 18.92 19.50 21.87
C ALA A 201 17.92 18.98 20.83
N HIS A 202 17.53 17.71 20.90
CA HIS A 202 16.48 17.15 20.05
C HIS A 202 15.11 17.75 20.34
N MET A 203 14.75 17.95 21.61
CA MET A 203 13.47 18.56 21.99
C MET A 203 13.34 20.02 21.51
N ASN A 204 14.43 20.81 21.58
CA ASN A 204 14.41 22.21 21.13
C ASN A 204 14.35 22.36 19.60
N ARG A 205 14.82 21.37 18.82
CA ARG A 205 14.71 21.41 17.35
C ARG A 205 13.28 21.15 16.87
N SER A 206 12.51 20.35 17.61
CA SER A 206 11.11 20.05 17.25
C SER A 206 10.18 21.25 17.47
N VAL A 207 10.48 22.13 18.42
CA VAL A 207 9.66 23.34 18.73
C VAL A 207 9.94 24.51 17.77
N ALA A 208 11.05 24.49 17.02
CA ALA A 208 11.41 25.55 16.08
C ALA A 208 10.81 25.37 14.67
N LEU A 209 10.05 24.29 14.44
CA LEU A 209 9.42 23.93 13.16
C LEU A 209 7.89 23.97 13.21
N GLU A 210 7.31 24.48 14.31
CA GLU A 210 5.89 24.85 14.45
C GLU A 210 5.72 26.38 14.44
#